data_AF-A0AAY4ATK0-F1
#
_entry.id   AF-A0AAY4ATK0-F1
#
_cell.length_a   1.000
_cell.length_b   1.000
_cell.length_c   1.000
_cell.angle_alpha   90.00
_cell.angle_beta   90.00
_cell.angle_gamma   90.00
#
_symmetry.space_group_name_H-M   'P 1'
#
loop_
_entity.id
_entity.type
_entity.pdbx_description
1 polymer ?
#
loop_
_entity_poly.entity_id
_entity_poly.type
_entity_poly.pdbx_seq_one_letter_code
_entity_poly.pdbx_strand_id
1 'polypeptide(L)'
;IDTFVIFSVVILAEVRPPENVRIASVNLGLQLEWNAPANASGLLTYTTEYRGEMMNYTSACANQMHLKCDITGSITPFGVYSLRVRAERDREVSDWVEIKGFQLDLMTNISAPGLHVSSRNGEVNVQITNPEMRVSTLQDVYSPVEYLISFWKEGQPRQVSLRFRSEVKLLTLPMEYVMDGGRYCVEVSSFFIFLNKTTFPSNISCVTMAKDSELTNWAIFWALLASFGVVGTSVVLIFLAGWQFFKCIRYLHPKAKLPEHFKQVSVCVSIYRICIYSTLFRMYVVINYLKKDTSECIETGKVTNDQMRT
;
A
#
# COMPACT_ATOMS: atom_id res chain seq x y z
N ILE A 1 48.33 -74.00 -37.34
CA ILE A 1 47.79 -72.64 -37.60
C ILE A 1 46.70 -72.48 -36.56
N ASP A 2 47.06 -71.90 -35.42
CA ASP A 2 46.15 -71.77 -34.27
C ASP A 2 45.26 -70.55 -34.48
N THR A 3 43.97 -70.82 -34.64
CA THR A 3 42.93 -69.81 -34.82
C THR A 3 42.55 -69.26 -33.45
N PHE A 4 43.12 -68.11 -33.07
CA PHE A 4 42.67 -67.37 -31.89
C PHE A 4 41.31 -66.72 -32.18
N VAL A 5 40.27 -67.23 -31.53
CA VAL A 5 38.93 -66.61 -31.52
C VAL A 5 38.97 -65.46 -30.50
N ILE A 6 38.97 -64.23 -30.99
CA ILE A 6 38.84 -63.03 -30.16
C ILE A 6 37.35 -62.87 -29.82
N PHE A 7 36.98 -63.17 -28.58
CA PHE A 7 35.68 -62.78 -28.03
C PHE A 7 35.70 -61.28 -27.74
N SER A 8 35.09 -60.49 -28.63
CA SER A 8 34.79 -59.09 -28.37
C SER A 8 33.72 -59.01 -27.27
N VAL A 9 34.12 -58.75 -26.03
CA VAL A 9 33.19 -58.41 -24.95
C VAL A 9 32.64 -57.01 -25.25
N VAL A 10 31.40 -56.95 -25.74
CA VAL A 10 30.65 -55.70 -25.79
C VAL A 10 30.16 -55.42 -24.38
N ILE A 11 30.84 -54.52 -23.66
CA ILE A 11 30.28 -53.96 -22.43
C ILE A 11 29.20 -52.98 -22.86
N LEU A 12 27.92 -53.37 -22.76
CA LEU A 12 26.82 -52.40 -22.80
C LEU A 12 27.00 -51.49 -21.58
N ALA A 13 27.19 -50.19 -21.84
CA ALA A 13 27.43 -49.22 -20.81
C ALA A 13 26.11 -48.89 -20.10
N GLU A 14 25.81 -49.62 -19.03
CA GLU A 14 24.60 -49.46 -18.21
C GLU A 14 24.33 -47.98 -17.85
N VAL A 15 23.10 -47.54 -18.14
CA VAL A 15 22.67 -46.16 -17.87
C VAL A 15 22.50 -46.01 -16.37
N ARG A 16 23.28 -45.11 -15.76
CA ARG A 16 23.20 -44.86 -14.32
C ARG A 16 21.93 -44.08 -13.93
N PRO A 17 21.38 -44.33 -12.73
CA PRO A 17 20.19 -43.65 -12.25
C PRO A 17 20.45 -42.16 -11.98
N PRO A 18 19.42 -41.29 -12.08
CA PRO A 18 19.53 -39.87 -11.74
C PRO A 18 20.01 -39.65 -10.30
N GLU A 19 20.76 -38.58 -10.07
CA GLU A 19 21.29 -38.24 -8.75
C GLU A 19 20.49 -37.12 -8.08
N ASN A 20 20.55 -37.02 -6.75
CA ASN A 20 19.96 -35.91 -5.98
C ASN A 20 18.48 -35.62 -6.33
N VAL A 21 17.68 -36.69 -6.47
CA VAL A 21 16.25 -36.57 -6.75
C VAL A 21 15.55 -35.92 -5.56
N ARG A 22 14.83 -34.83 -5.81
CA ARG A 22 14.19 -34.02 -4.78
C ARG A 22 12.85 -33.48 -5.25
N ILE A 23 12.01 -33.13 -4.28
CA ILE A 23 10.70 -32.53 -4.52
C ILE A 23 10.79 -31.02 -4.29
N ALA A 24 10.35 -30.24 -5.28
CA ALA A 24 10.11 -28.81 -5.16
C ALA A 24 8.60 -28.57 -5.21
N SER A 25 8.04 -28.08 -4.10
CA SER A 25 6.60 -27.79 -4.02
C SER A 25 6.31 -26.43 -3.42
N VAL A 26 5.60 -25.60 -4.18
CA VAL A 26 5.18 -24.25 -3.80
C VAL A 26 3.75 -24.02 -4.23
N ASN A 27 2.90 -23.50 -3.34
CA ASN A 27 1.48 -23.17 -3.60
C ASN A 27 0.69 -24.32 -4.23
N LEU A 28 0.86 -25.53 -3.71
CA LEU A 28 0.29 -26.79 -4.24
C LEU A 28 0.80 -27.17 -5.65
N GLY A 29 1.77 -26.46 -6.20
CA GLY A 29 2.55 -26.94 -7.34
C GLY A 29 3.47 -28.07 -6.91
N LEU A 30 3.61 -29.10 -7.74
CA LEU A 30 4.53 -30.21 -7.52
C LEU A 30 5.47 -30.38 -8.71
N GLN A 31 6.76 -30.22 -8.46
CA GLN A 31 7.81 -30.48 -9.43
C GLN A 31 8.83 -31.46 -8.84
N LEU A 32 9.18 -32.49 -9.60
CA LEU A 32 10.30 -33.37 -9.29
C LEU A 32 11.55 -32.82 -9.98
N GLU A 33 12.66 -32.71 -9.26
CA GLU A 33 13.95 -32.25 -9.76
C GLU A 33 15.02 -33.30 -9.51
N TRP A 34 16.02 -33.38 -10.39
CA TRP A 34 17.14 -34.30 -10.24
C TRP A 34 18.39 -33.74 -10.92
N ASN A 35 19.53 -34.37 -10.65
CA ASN A 35 20.78 -34.14 -11.35
C ASN A 35 21.03 -35.27 -12.35
N ALA A 36 21.75 -34.95 -13.43
CA ALA A 36 22.25 -35.98 -14.32
C ALA A 36 23.25 -36.90 -13.55
N PRO A 37 23.32 -38.20 -13.88
CA PRO A 37 24.28 -39.11 -13.27
C PRO A 37 25.72 -38.61 -13.46
N ALA A 38 26.58 -38.76 -12.44
CA ALA A 38 28.00 -38.39 -12.57
C ALA A 38 28.63 -39.16 -13.75
N ASN A 39 29.50 -38.54 -14.55
CA ASN A 39 30.08 -39.12 -15.79
C ASN A 39 29.03 -39.70 -16.77
N ALA A 40 27.88 -39.05 -16.92
CA ALA A 40 26.97 -39.34 -18.02
C ALA A 40 27.64 -39.03 -19.36
N SER A 41 28.08 -40.06 -20.08
CA SER A 41 28.63 -39.93 -21.43
C SER A 41 27.49 -39.84 -22.45
N GLY A 42 27.21 -38.65 -22.99
CA GLY A 42 26.23 -38.45 -24.07
C GLY A 42 24.86 -37.96 -23.59
N LEU A 43 23.93 -37.82 -24.54
CA LEU A 43 22.59 -37.26 -24.30
C LEU A 43 21.70 -38.29 -23.60
N LEU A 44 21.09 -37.89 -22.49
CA LEU A 44 20.13 -38.68 -21.73
C LEU A 44 18.75 -38.05 -21.81
N THR A 45 17.73 -38.89 -21.91
CA THR A 45 16.35 -38.50 -21.67
C THR A 45 15.87 -39.07 -20.35
N TYR A 46 14.81 -38.50 -19.80
CA TYR A 46 14.27 -38.88 -18.50
C TYR A 46 12.78 -39.12 -18.62
N THR A 47 12.33 -40.14 -17.89
CA THR A 47 10.91 -40.46 -17.74
C THR A 47 10.57 -40.43 -16.26
N THR A 48 9.48 -39.75 -15.94
CA THR A 48 8.96 -39.57 -14.59
C THR A 48 7.58 -40.17 -14.50
N GLU A 49 7.35 -40.96 -13.47
CA GLU A 49 6.06 -41.56 -13.17
C GLU A 49 5.60 -41.23 -11.76
N TYR A 50 4.30 -41.28 -11.55
CA TYR A 50 3.68 -41.08 -10.26
C TYR A 50 2.61 -42.14 -10.01
N ARG A 51 2.29 -42.38 -8.74
CA ARG A 51 1.12 -43.15 -8.33
C ARG A 51 0.55 -42.63 -7.02
N GLY A 52 -0.76 -42.77 -6.85
CA GLY A 52 -1.37 -42.79 -5.53
C GLY A 52 -1.16 -44.15 -4.85
N GLU A 53 -1.39 -44.23 -3.54
CA GLU A 53 -1.13 -45.42 -2.71
C GLU A 53 -1.77 -46.73 -3.24
N MET A 54 -2.96 -46.65 -3.83
CA MET A 54 -3.70 -47.81 -4.37
C MET A 54 -3.73 -47.88 -5.91
N MET A 55 -2.90 -47.07 -6.59
CA MET A 55 -2.91 -46.95 -8.05
C MET A 55 -1.64 -47.52 -8.67
N ASN A 56 -1.73 -47.86 -9.96
CA ASN A 56 -0.56 -48.17 -10.77
C ASN A 56 0.22 -46.91 -11.14
N TYR A 57 1.50 -47.09 -11.42
CA TYR A 57 2.34 -46.02 -11.94
C TYR A 57 1.83 -45.50 -13.28
N THR A 58 1.71 -44.19 -13.39
CA THR A 58 1.30 -43.47 -14.59
C THR A 58 2.41 -42.49 -14.98
N SER A 59 2.69 -42.39 -16.28
CA SER A 59 3.67 -41.44 -16.82
C SER A 59 3.19 -40.00 -16.64
N ALA A 60 4.01 -39.16 -16.02
CA ALA A 60 3.80 -37.71 -15.93
C ALA A 60 4.55 -36.99 -17.06
N CYS A 61 5.86 -37.21 -17.16
CA CYS A 61 6.72 -36.71 -18.23
C CYS A 61 7.49 -37.86 -18.84
N ALA A 62 7.57 -37.95 -20.16
CA ALA A 62 8.29 -39.03 -20.85
C ALA A 62 9.30 -38.46 -21.85
N ASN A 63 10.45 -39.12 -21.98
CA ASN A 63 11.48 -38.84 -22.98
C ASN A 63 11.93 -37.37 -23.05
N GLN A 64 12.06 -36.70 -21.91
CA GLN A 64 12.48 -35.29 -21.85
C GLN A 64 13.96 -35.15 -21.51
N MET A 65 14.60 -34.10 -22.01
CA MET A 65 16.00 -33.76 -21.65
C MET A 65 16.09 -32.86 -20.42
N HIS A 66 14.96 -32.28 -19.99
CA HIS A 66 14.92 -31.44 -18.80
C HIS A 66 15.14 -32.26 -17.53
N LEU A 67 15.89 -31.67 -16.60
CA LEU A 67 16.19 -32.24 -15.28
C LEU A 67 15.10 -31.96 -14.24
N LYS A 68 13.88 -31.72 -14.71
CA LYS A 68 12.71 -31.43 -13.90
C LYS A 68 11.43 -31.87 -14.61
N CYS A 69 10.43 -32.30 -13.85
CA CYS A 69 9.10 -32.63 -14.34
C CYS A 69 8.05 -31.97 -13.46
N ASP A 70 7.11 -31.24 -14.08
CA ASP A 70 5.94 -30.68 -13.39
C ASP A 70 4.80 -31.70 -13.41
N ILE A 71 4.41 -32.17 -12.23
CA ILE A 71 3.42 -33.24 -12.02
C ILE A 71 2.09 -32.64 -11.50
N THR A 72 2.05 -31.32 -11.31
CA THR A 72 0.94 -30.59 -10.67
C THR A 72 -0.42 -30.94 -11.26
N GLY A 73 -0.55 -30.98 -12.59
CA GLY A 73 -1.81 -31.26 -13.27
C GLY A 73 -2.28 -32.72 -13.20
N SER A 74 -1.46 -33.62 -12.68
CA SER A 74 -1.71 -35.06 -12.67
C SER A 74 -2.16 -35.58 -11.30
N ILE A 75 -2.13 -34.74 -10.27
CA ILE A 75 -2.43 -35.09 -8.89
C ILE A 75 -3.49 -34.18 -8.27
N THR A 76 -4.09 -34.62 -7.17
CA THR A 76 -5.01 -33.84 -6.35
C THR A 76 -4.29 -33.30 -5.11
N PRO A 77 -4.79 -32.23 -4.47
CA PRO A 77 -4.19 -31.70 -3.23
C PRO A 77 -4.17 -32.73 -2.11
N PHE A 78 -5.21 -33.58 -2.05
CA PHE A 78 -5.37 -34.63 -1.07
C PHE A 78 -4.87 -35.95 -1.63
N GLY A 79 -3.99 -36.63 -0.90
CA GLY A 79 -3.49 -37.95 -1.25
C GLY A 79 -2.06 -38.21 -0.79
N VAL A 80 -1.69 -39.48 -0.79
CA VAL A 80 -0.31 -39.93 -0.56
C VAL A 80 0.24 -40.43 -1.89
N TYR A 81 1.31 -39.80 -2.36
CA TYR A 81 1.90 -40.08 -3.66
C TYR A 81 3.29 -40.71 -3.55
N SER A 82 3.59 -41.59 -4.50
CA SER A 82 4.95 -42.02 -4.79
C SER A 82 5.35 -41.54 -6.18
N LEU A 83 6.52 -40.96 -6.29
CA LEU A 83 7.07 -40.35 -7.50
C LEU A 83 8.37 -41.09 -7.84
N ARG A 84 8.62 -41.37 -9.11
CA ARG A 84 9.87 -42.00 -9.54
C ARG A 84 10.38 -41.42 -10.84
N VAL A 85 11.70 -41.40 -10.99
CA VAL A 85 12.37 -40.97 -12.23
C VAL A 85 13.47 -41.95 -12.60
N ARG A 86 13.69 -42.12 -13.90
CA ARG A 86 14.80 -42.88 -14.45
C ARG A 86 15.42 -42.14 -15.64
N ALA A 87 16.67 -42.46 -15.93
CA ALA A 87 17.36 -42.03 -17.13
C ALA A 87 17.22 -43.08 -18.24
N GLU A 88 17.16 -42.63 -19.48
CA GLU A 88 16.99 -43.46 -20.67
C GLU A 88 17.99 -43.02 -21.75
N ARG A 89 18.54 -44.00 -22.46
CA ARG A 89 19.40 -43.80 -23.63
C ARG A 89 19.06 -44.87 -24.66
N ASP A 90 18.54 -44.45 -25.81
CA ASP A 90 18.13 -45.35 -26.89
C ASP A 90 17.19 -46.48 -26.41
N ARG A 91 17.72 -47.69 -26.18
CA ARG A 91 16.97 -48.85 -25.64
C ARG A 91 17.37 -49.23 -24.22
N GLU A 92 18.36 -48.56 -23.65
CA GLU A 92 18.85 -48.79 -22.30
C GLU A 92 18.15 -47.84 -21.33
N VAL A 93 17.81 -48.35 -20.15
CA VAL A 93 17.14 -47.59 -19.09
C VAL A 93 17.86 -47.83 -17.76
N SER A 94 17.89 -46.83 -16.90
CA SER A 94 18.41 -46.95 -15.55
C SER A 94 17.37 -47.57 -14.61
N ASP A 95 17.84 -47.96 -13.42
CA ASP A 95 16.98 -48.18 -12.27
C ASP A 95 16.16 -46.91 -11.94
N TRP A 96 14.99 -47.15 -11.33
CA TRP A 96 14.11 -46.10 -10.83
C TRP A 96 14.63 -45.54 -9.52
N VAL A 97 14.67 -44.21 -9.41
CA VAL A 97 14.84 -43.51 -8.15
C VAL A 97 13.48 -43.03 -7.68
N GLU A 98 13.01 -43.54 -6.54
CA GLU A 98 11.65 -43.38 -6.04
C GLU A 98 11.62 -42.57 -4.73
N ILE A 99 10.70 -41.61 -4.64
CA ILE A 99 10.32 -40.91 -3.41
C ILE A 99 8.90 -41.33 -3.06
N LYS A 100 8.69 -41.87 -1.86
CA LYS A 100 7.41 -42.39 -1.37
C LYS A 100 6.81 -41.48 -0.31
N GLY A 101 5.49 -41.55 -0.13
CA GLY A 101 4.81 -40.96 1.01
C GLY A 101 4.67 -39.43 0.95
N PHE A 102 4.75 -38.83 -0.23
CA PHE A 102 4.61 -37.39 -0.37
C PHE A 102 3.14 -36.98 -0.28
N GLN A 103 2.83 -36.05 0.62
CA GLN A 103 1.50 -35.48 0.81
C GLN A 103 1.54 -33.99 0.45
N LEU A 104 0.90 -33.62 -0.66
CA LEU A 104 1.04 -32.30 -1.26
C LEU A 104 0.56 -31.18 -0.31
N ASP A 105 -0.62 -31.34 0.26
CA ASP A 105 -1.24 -30.41 1.21
C ASP A 105 -0.42 -30.17 2.48
N LEU A 106 0.26 -31.20 3.00
CA LEU A 106 1.03 -31.12 4.24
C LEU A 106 2.46 -30.62 4.05
N MET A 107 3.08 -30.93 2.90
CA MET A 107 4.50 -30.72 2.63
C MET A 107 4.80 -29.56 1.69
N THR A 108 3.82 -29.02 0.97
CA THR A 108 4.02 -27.84 0.11
C THR A 108 4.38 -26.60 0.94
N ASN A 109 5.22 -25.73 0.38
CA ASN A 109 5.44 -24.40 0.93
C ASN A 109 4.43 -23.42 0.36
N ILE A 110 3.69 -22.73 1.23
CA ILE A 110 2.78 -21.66 0.80
C ILE A 110 3.48 -20.32 0.87
N SER A 111 3.44 -19.58 -0.24
CA SER A 111 4.00 -18.24 -0.34
C SER A 111 3.24 -17.26 0.55
N ALA A 112 3.91 -16.19 0.95
CA ALA A 112 3.28 -15.10 1.67
C ALA A 112 2.11 -14.50 0.87
N PRO A 113 1.07 -13.99 1.55
CA PRO A 113 -0.02 -13.29 0.87
C PRO A 113 0.45 -11.97 0.27
N GLY A 114 -0.23 -11.53 -0.79
CA GLY A 114 -0.01 -10.21 -1.36
C GLY A 114 -0.48 -9.11 -0.40
N LEU A 115 0.30 -8.04 -0.26
CA LEU A 115 0.02 -6.94 0.65
C LEU A 115 0.04 -5.61 -0.11
N HIS A 116 -1.06 -4.86 -0.02
CA HIS A 116 -1.15 -3.48 -0.49
C HIS A 116 -1.68 -2.60 0.64
N VAL A 117 -0.95 -1.53 0.96
CA VAL A 117 -1.30 -0.62 2.07
C VAL A 117 -1.51 0.77 1.48
N SER A 118 -2.58 1.42 1.90
CA SER A 118 -2.93 2.77 1.44
C SER A 118 -3.41 3.62 2.62
N SER A 119 -3.27 4.94 2.51
CA SER A 119 -3.81 5.89 3.48
C SER A 119 -4.92 6.71 2.82
N ARG A 120 -6.05 6.88 3.52
CA ARG A 120 -7.17 7.72 3.08
C ARG A 120 -7.85 8.34 4.29
N ASN A 121 -8.06 9.66 4.28
CA ASN A 121 -8.81 10.39 5.32
C ASN A 121 -8.35 10.09 6.76
N GLY A 122 -7.03 10.06 7.01
CA GLY A 122 -6.50 9.74 8.34
C GLY A 122 -6.55 8.25 8.72
N GLU A 123 -7.02 7.37 7.84
CA GLU A 123 -7.08 5.92 8.06
C GLU A 123 -6.03 5.16 7.23
N VAL A 124 -5.56 4.02 7.77
CA VAL A 124 -4.68 3.08 7.06
C VAL A 124 -5.49 1.87 6.61
N ASN A 125 -5.60 1.70 5.30
CA ASN A 125 -6.29 0.58 4.66
C ASN A 125 -5.28 -0.47 4.19
N VAL A 126 -5.48 -1.70 4.65
CA VAL A 126 -4.69 -2.89 4.35
C VAL A 126 -5.52 -3.80 3.47
N GLN A 127 -5.04 -4.02 2.24
CA GLN A 127 -5.61 -4.96 1.29
C GLN A 127 -4.70 -6.19 1.19
N ILE A 128 -5.29 -7.36 1.39
CA ILE A 128 -4.60 -8.64 1.40
C ILE A 128 -5.13 -9.48 0.23
N THR A 129 -4.22 -10.09 -0.52
CA THR A 129 -4.56 -11.00 -1.63
C THR A 129 -4.03 -12.40 -1.34
N ASN A 130 -4.85 -13.43 -1.61
CA ASN A 130 -4.41 -14.81 -1.49
C ASN A 130 -3.19 -15.07 -2.40
N PRO A 131 -2.25 -15.93 -1.98
CA PRO A 131 -1.26 -16.46 -2.91
C PRO A 131 -1.97 -17.22 -4.05
N GLU A 132 -1.39 -17.14 -5.24
CA GLU A 132 -1.90 -17.88 -6.40
C GLU A 132 -1.54 -19.37 -6.26
N MET A 133 -2.57 -20.20 -6.24
CA MET A 133 -2.48 -21.64 -6.01
C MET A 133 -2.57 -22.40 -7.33
N ARG A 134 -1.78 -23.47 -7.51
CA ARG A 134 -1.63 -24.12 -8.82
C ARG A 134 -2.63 -25.25 -9.12
N VAL A 135 -3.28 -25.83 -8.12
CA VAL A 135 -4.21 -26.99 -8.29
C VAL A 135 -5.64 -26.67 -7.86
N SER A 136 -5.79 -25.93 -6.76
CA SER A 136 -7.08 -25.64 -6.11
C SER A 136 -6.99 -24.32 -5.37
N THR A 137 -8.09 -23.80 -4.82
CA THR A 137 -8.03 -22.54 -4.06
C THR A 137 -7.44 -22.77 -2.66
N LEU A 138 -6.92 -21.71 -2.05
CA LEU A 138 -6.39 -21.77 -0.68
C LEU A 138 -7.47 -22.21 0.32
N GLN A 139 -8.71 -21.75 0.12
CA GLN A 139 -9.85 -22.05 0.98
C GLN A 139 -10.30 -23.52 0.85
N ASP A 140 -10.30 -24.10 -0.35
CA ASP A 140 -10.75 -25.49 -0.54
C ASP A 140 -9.86 -26.50 0.20
N VAL A 141 -8.57 -26.17 0.36
CA VAL A 141 -7.58 -27.07 0.97
C VAL A 141 -7.32 -26.75 2.44
N TYR A 142 -7.29 -25.47 2.81
CA TYR A 142 -6.81 -25.04 4.14
C TYR A 142 -7.83 -24.25 4.98
N SER A 143 -9.08 -24.12 4.56
CA SER A 143 -10.09 -23.36 5.32
C SER A 143 -10.44 -24.04 6.65
N PRO A 144 -10.37 -23.35 7.81
CA PRO A 144 -10.17 -21.91 7.96
C PRO A 144 -8.70 -21.48 7.98
N VAL A 145 -8.41 -20.37 7.28
CA VAL A 145 -7.10 -19.67 7.29
C VAL A 145 -7.25 -18.32 7.98
N GLU A 146 -6.29 -17.98 8.83
CA GLU A 146 -6.20 -16.66 9.48
C GLU A 146 -5.03 -15.86 8.91
N TYR A 147 -5.16 -14.54 8.81
CA TYR A 147 -4.06 -13.63 8.54
C TYR A 147 -3.56 -13.01 9.83
N LEU A 148 -2.25 -13.08 10.04
CA LEU A 148 -1.53 -12.40 11.11
C LEU A 148 -1.00 -11.09 10.56
N ILE A 149 -1.52 -9.97 11.05
CA ILE A 149 -1.13 -8.63 10.60
C ILE A 149 -0.28 -8.01 11.71
N SER A 150 0.96 -7.69 11.35
CA SER A 150 1.88 -6.94 12.19
C SER A 150 2.01 -5.54 11.62
N PHE A 151 1.90 -4.53 12.45
CA PHE A 151 2.08 -3.15 12.04
C PHE A 151 2.83 -2.36 13.11
N TRP A 152 3.52 -1.31 12.70
CA TRP A 152 4.27 -0.47 13.61
C TRP A 152 4.54 0.89 12.99
N LYS A 153 4.75 1.88 13.86
CA LYS A 153 5.33 3.14 13.47
C LYS A 153 6.83 2.98 13.29
N GLU A 154 7.39 3.58 12.25
CA GLU A 154 8.82 3.56 12.01
C GLU A 154 9.60 4.09 13.24
N GLY A 155 10.61 3.34 13.68
CA GLY A 155 11.36 3.62 14.91
C GLY A 155 10.76 3.03 16.20
N GLN A 156 9.58 2.42 16.15
CA GLN A 156 8.97 1.68 17.26
C GLN A 156 9.06 0.16 17.06
N PRO A 157 9.00 -0.64 18.14
CA PRO A 157 8.96 -2.09 18.01
C PRO A 157 7.74 -2.56 17.23
N ARG A 158 7.87 -3.71 16.56
CA ARG A 158 6.76 -4.34 15.83
C ARG A 158 5.63 -4.66 16.81
N GLN A 159 4.43 -4.15 16.53
CA GLN A 159 3.23 -4.56 17.22
C GLN A 159 2.56 -5.66 16.41
N VAL A 160 2.49 -6.87 16.98
CA VAL A 160 1.66 -7.95 16.44
C VAL A 160 0.30 -7.79 17.11
N SER A 161 -0.75 -7.39 16.39
CA SER A 161 -2.00 -7.13 17.10
C SER A 161 -3.29 -7.50 16.39
N LEU A 162 -3.27 -8.06 15.17
CA LEU A 162 -4.53 -8.46 14.57
C LEU A 162 -4.47 -9.83 13.89
N ARG A 163 -5.50 -10.63 14.18
CA ARG A 163 -5.81 -11.88 13.50
C ARG A 163 -7.18 -11.78 12.88
N PHE A 164 -7.30 -12.07 11.59
CA PHE A 164 -8.58 -12.06 10.88
C PHE A 164 -8.72 -13.29 10.02
N ARG A 165 -9.96 -13.72 9.79
CA ARG A 165 -10.25 -14.76 8.81
C ARG A 165 -9.87 -14.30 7.41
N SER A 166 -9.36 -15.22 6.61
CA SER A 166 -8.93 -14.95 5.24
C SER A 166 -10.05 -14.49 4.30
N GLU A 167 -11.32 -14.60 4.70
CA GLU A 167 -12.49 -14.04 4.01
C GLU A 167 -12.44 -12.51 3.94
N VAL A 168 -11.81 -11.85 4.92
CA VAL A 168 -11.67 -10.39 4.98
C VAL A 168 -10.41 -9.98 4.19
N LYS A 169 -10.61 -9.46 2.98
CA LYS A 169 -9.52 -9.01 2.08
C LYS A 169 -9.16 -7.54 2.22
N LEU A 170 -10.04 -6.73 2.79
CA LEU A 170 -9.82 -5.31 3.03
C LEU A 170 -10.10 -5.02 4.50
N LEU A 171 -9.14 -4.35 5.13
CA LEU A 171 -9.19 -4.00 6.54
C LEU A 171 -8.75 -2.55 6.71
N THR A 172 -9.40 -1.84 7.63
CA THR A 172 -8.92 -0.56 8.13
C THR A 172 -8.29 -0.78 9.50
N LEU A 173 -7.05 -0.31 9.69
CA LEU A 173 -6.38 -0.42 10.99
C LEU A 173 -7.13 0.45 12.03
N PRO A 174 -7.34 -0.04 13.26
CA PRO A 174 -8.06 0.72 14.27
C PRO A 174 -7.37 2.06 14.56
N MET A 175 -8.17 3.13 14.66
CA MET A 175 -7.67 4.49 14.86
C MET A 175 -6.77 4.61 16.09
N GLU A 176 -7.05 3.88 17.18
CA GLU A 176 -6.24 3.83 18.41
C GLU A 176 -4.73 3.67 18.14
N TYR A 177 -4.35 2.97 17.07
CA TYR A 177 -2.95 2.71 16.73
C TYR A 177 -2.33 3.69 15.72
N VAL A 178 -3.16 4.50 15.04
CA VAL A 178 -2.76 5.32 13.86
C VAL A 178 -2.79 6.83 14.15
N MET A 179 -3.21 7.24 15.37
CA MET A 179 -3.47 8.64 15.74
C MET A 179 -2.29 9.62 15.63
N ASP A 180 -1.05 9.17 15.73
CA ASP A 180 0.09 10.06 15.98
C ASP A 180 0.77 10.63 14.71
N GLY A 181 0.20 10.37 13.53
CA GLY A 181 0.83 10.71 12.26
C GLY A 181 2.22 10.06 12.08
N GLY A 182 2.81 10.24 10.91
CA GLY A 182 4.12 9.67 10.57
C GLY A 182 4.04 8.41 9.69
N ARG A 183 5.14 7.67 9.61
CA ARG A 183 5.29 6.53 8.71
C ARG A 183 4.99 5.22 9.42
N TYR A 184 4.00 4.51 8.91
CA TYR A 184 3.55 3.22 9.42
C TYR A 184 3.90 2.13 8.44
N CYS A 185 4.43 1.02 8.94
CA CYS A 185 4.78 -0.16 8.17
C CYS A 185 3.90 -1.33 8.59
N VAL A 186 3.54 -2.17 7.62
CA VAL A 186 2.68 -3.33 7.78
C VAL A 186 3.34 -4.54 7.13
N GLU A 187 3.13 -5.70 7.74
CA GLU A 187 3.59 -7.01 7.31
C GLU A 187 2.48 -8.03 7.60
N VAL A 188 2.28 -8.98 6.69
CA VAL A 188 1.20 -9.98 6.81
C VAL A 188 1.76 -11.38 6.62
N SER A 189 1.30 -12.32 7.46
CA SER A 189 1.56 -13.76 7.32
C SER A 189 0.24 -14.53 7.34
N SER A 190 0.21 -15.73 6.76
CA SER A 190 -0.96 -16.63 6.86
C SER A 190 -0.72 -17.67 7.94
N PHE A 191 -1.74 -17.96 8.74
CA PHE A 191 -1.78 -19.00 9.75
C PHE A 191 -2.82 -20.05 9.38
N PHE A 192 -2.36 -21.29 9.21
CA PHE A 192 -3.19 -22.44 8.88
C PHE A 192 -3.54 -23.20 10.15
N ILE A 193 -4.81 -23.12 10.57
CA ILE A 193 -5.25 -23.68 11.85
C ILE A 193 -5.01 -25.20 11.92
N PHE A 194 -5.37 -25.93 10.86
CA PHE A 194 -5.23 -27.39 10.85
C PHE A 194 -3.78 -27.87 10.85
N LEU A 195 -2.88 -27.15 10.18
CA LEU A 195 -1.46 -27.51 10.13
C LEU A 195 -0.69 -26.99 11.34
N ASN A 196 -1.27 -26.04 12.09
CA ASN A 196 -0.58 -25.23 13.08
C ASN A 196 0.74 -24.64 12.51
N LYS A 197 0.66 -24.12 11.28
CA LYS A 197 1.80 -23.56 10.55
C LYS A 197 1.54 -22.12 10.17
N THR A 198 2.57 -21.29 10.29
CA THR A 198 2.58 -19.91 9.80
C THR A 198 3.47 -19.83 8.58
N THR A 199 3.04 -19.10 7.55
CA THR A 199 3.87 -18.83 6.37
C THR A 199 5.01 -17.86 6.70
N PHE A 200 5.98 -17.76 5.80
CA PHE A 200 6.87 -16.61 5.80
C PHE A 200 6.07 -15.30 5.66
N PRO A 201 6.56 -14.21 6.27
CA PRO A 201 5.90 -12.92 6.17
C PRO A 201 6.01 -12.34 4.76
N SER A 202 5.06 -11.48 4.42
CA SER A 202 5.09 -10.67 3.21
C SER A 202 6.22 -9.66 3.25
N ASN A 203 6.53 -9.06 2.10
CA ASN A 203 7.36 -7.87 2.09
C ASN A 203 6.70 -6.76 2.92
N ILE A 204 7.53 -5.98 3.61
CA ILE A 204 7.07 -4.85 4.42
C ILE A 204 6.58 -3.74 3.49
N SER A 205 5.37 -3.23 3.75
CA SER A 205 4.80 -2.11 3.01
C SER A 205 4.52 -0.96 3.96
N CYS A 206 4.97 0.25 3.61
CA CYS A 206 4.85 1.40 4.49
C CYS A 206 4.09 2.56 3.84
N VAL A 207 3.29 3.25 4.65
CA VAL A 207 2.52 4.44 4.26
C VAL A 207 2.84 5.59 5.20
N THR A 208 2.84 6.80 4.66
CA THR A 208 3.01 8.01 5.46
C THR A 208 1.65 8.66 5.62
N MET A 209 1.25 8.86 6.88
CA MET A 209 0.03 9.59 7.20
C MET A 209 0.31 11.08 7.10
N ALA A 210 -0.47 11.78 6.28
CA ALA A 210 -0.58 13.22 6.42
C ALA A 210 -1.17 13.50 7.81
N LYS A 211 -0.59 14.43 8.57
CA LYS A 211 -1.31 15.00 9.71
C LYS A 211 -2.57 15.59 9.13
N ASP A 212 -3.74 15.13 9.58
CA ASP A 212 -4.98 15.82 9.29
C ASP A 212 -4.76 17.26 9.70
N SER A 213 -4.82 18.15 8.69
CA SER A 213 -4.79 19.57 8.93
C SER A 213 -6.16 19.94 9.52
N GLU A 214 -6.41 19.56 10.77
CA GLU A 214 -7.42 20.22 11.62
C GLU A 214 -7.18 21.75 11.63
N LEU A 215 -5.95 22.15 11.31
CA LEU A 215 -5.51 23.50 10.96
C LEU A 215 -6.41 24.21 9.93
N THR A 216 -7.00 23.50 8.99
CA THR A 216 -7.81 24.11 7.93
C THR A 216 -9.23 24.43 8.39
N ASN A 217 -9.82 23.61 9.26
CA ASN A 217 -11.20 23.83 9.73
C ASN A 217 -11.29 25.02 10.69
N TRP A 218 -10.36 25.18 11.63
CA TRP A 218 -10.35 26.37 12.48
C TRP A 218 -9.94 27.62 11.71
N ALA A 219 -9.06 27.50 10.71
CA ALA A 219 -8.71 28.64 9.86
C ALA A 219 -9.93 29.14 9.09
N ILE A 220 -10.78 28.24 8.57
CA ILE A 220 -12.05 28.59 7.94
C ILE A 220 -12.99 29.28 8.94
N PHE A 221 -13.12 28.76 10.17
CA PHE A 221 -13.95 29.37 11.21
C PHE A 221 -13.53 30.80 11.54
N TRP A 222 -12.23 31.02 11.80
CA TRP A 222 -11.70 32.36 12.09
C TRP A 222 -11.77 33.30 10.89
N ALA A 223 -11.58 32.80 9.66
CA ALA A 223 -11.74 33.60 8.45
C ALA A 223 -13.19 34.06 8.25
N LEU A 224 -14.16 33.17 8.49
CA LEU A 224 -15.59 33.53 8.44
C LEU A 224 -15.95 34.55 9.52
N LEU A 225 -15.48 34.36 10.76
CA LEU A 225 -15.74 35.28 11.86
C LEU A 225 -15.18 36.68 11.59
N ALA A 226 -13.95 36.76 11.06
CA ALA A 226 -13.33 38.02 10.66
C ALA A 226 -14.15 38.73 9.57
N SER A 227 -14.61 37.98 8.55
CA SER A 227 -15.45 38.51 7.46
C SER A 227 -16.78 39.08 8.00
N PHE A 228 -17.49 38.33 8.85
CA PHE A 228 -18.71 38.81 9.50
C PHE A 228 -18.47 40.05 10.36
N GLY A 229 -17.34 40.12 11.06
CA GLY A 229 -16.93 41.29 11.85
C GLY A 229 -16.74 42.54 10.99
N VAL A 230 -16.06 42.43 9.85
CA VAL A 230 -15.84 43.56 8.92
C VAL A 230 -17.16 44.05 8.31
N VAL A 231 -18.05 43.13 7.91
CA VAL A 231 -19.36 43.50 7.37
C VAL A 231 -20.23 44.16 8.44
N GLY A 232 -20.29 43.58 9.65
CA GLY A 232 -21.07 44.12 10.76
C GLY A 232 -20.63 45.52 11.17
N THR A 233 -19.32 45.74 11.31
CA THR A 233 -18.76 47.07 11.62
C THR A 233 -19.05 48.08 10.53
N SER A 234 -18.95 47.70 9.26
CA SER A 234 -19.28 48.57 8.13
C SER A 234 -20.74 49.02 8.14
N VAL A 235 -21.69 48.11 8.41
CA VAL A 235 -23.12 48.44 8.49
C VAL A 235 -23.41 49.42 9.62
N VAL A 236 -22.80 49.22 10.79
CA VAL A 236 -22.95 50.13 11.94
C VAL A 236 -22.40 51.53 11.60
N LEU A 237 -21.25 51.61 10.95
CA LEU A 237 -20.67 52.90 10.53
C LEU A 237 -21.56 53.63 9.52
N ILE A 238 -22.13 52.92 8.54
CA ILE A 238 -23.06 53.50 7.56
C ILE A 238 -24.33 53.99 8.26
N PHE A 239 -24.89 53.21 9.19
CA PHE A 239 -26.08 53.60 9.95
C PHE A 239 -25.81 54.84 10.81
N LEU A 240 -24.67 54.89 11.51
CA LEU A 240 -24.28 56.05 12.31
C LEU A 240 -24.05 57.29 11.43
N ALA A 241 -23.38 57.15 10.29
CA ALA A 241 -23.18 58.25 9.34
C ALA A 241 -24.52 58.77 8.78
N GLY A 242 -25.42 57.88 8.38
CA GLY A 242 -26.76 58.23 7.93
C GLY A 242 -27.59 58.91 9.02
N TRP A 243 -27.49 58.44 10.26
CA TRP A 243 -28.16 59.05 11.42
C TRP A 243 -27.64 60.46 11.71
N GLN A 244 -26.32 60.68 11.64
CA GLN A 244 -25.74 62.01 11.79
C GLN A 244 -26.15 62.93 10.64
N PHE A 245 -26.17 62.43 9.41
CA PHE A 245 -26.63 63.20 8.25
C PHE A 245 -28.11 63.58 8.36
N PHE A 246 -28.97 62.66 8.81
CA PHE A 246 -30.38 62.93 9.09
C PHE A 246 -30.56 63.99 10.19
N LYS A 247 -29.77 63.90 11.28
CA LYS A 247 -29.75 64.94 12.31
C LYS A 247 -29.32 66.30 11.75
N CYS A 248 -28.30 66.35 10.89
CA CYS A 248 -27.86 67.59 10.23
C CYS A 248 -28.95 68.19 9.33
N ILE A 249 -29.61 67.38 8.50
CA ILE A 249 -30.73 67.85 7.64
C ILE A 249 -31.86 68.40 8.49
N ARG A 250 -32.23 67.71 9.57
CA ARG A 250 -33.29 68.16 10.49
C ARG A 250 -32.92 69.46 11.20
N TYR A 251 -31.64 69.71 11.46
CA TYR A 251 -31.14 70.98 12.01
C TYR A 251 -31.15 72.12 10.98
N LEU A 252 -30.88 71.80 9.71
CA LEU A 252 -30.85 72.77 8.60
C LEU A 252 -32.25 73.17 8.09
N HIS A 253 -33.26 72.31 8.25
CA HIS A 253 -34.65 72.60 7.88
C HIS A 253 -35.62 72.34 9.06
N PRO A 254 -35.73 73.28 10.02
CA PRO A 254 -36.82 73.25 10.99
C PRO A 254 -38.16 73.48 10.28
N LYS A 255 -39.21 72.73 10.63
CA LYS A 255 -40.57 72.84 10.05
C LYS A 255 -41.35 74.10 10.50
N ALA A 256 -40.68 75.21 10.81
CA ALA A 256 -41.32 76.46 11.21
C ALA A 256 -40.74 77.65 10.43
N LYS A 257 -41.62 78.55 9.96
CA LYS A 257 -41.29 79.76 9.19
C LYS A 257 -40.21 80.57 9.93
N LEU A 258 -39.06 80.79 9.28
CA LEU A 258 -37.94 81.55 9.82
C LEU A 258 -37.89 82.97 9.19
N PRO A 259 -37.70 84.06 9.95
CA PRO A 259 -37.70 85.42 9.42
C PRO A 259 -36.40 85.77 8.67
N GLU A 260 -36.50 86.72 7.73
CA GLU A 260 -35.52 87.08 6.68
C GLU A 260 -34.12 87.59 7.11
N HIS A 261 -33.70 87.50 8.38
CA HIS A 261 -32.50 88.21 8.85
C HIS A 261 -31.25 87.40 9.20
N PHE A 262 -31.21 86.08 8.97
CA PHE A 262 -29.99 85.28 9.18
C PHE A 262 -29.33 84.89 7.86
N LYS A 263 -28.76 85.89 7.19
CA LYS A 263 -27.91 85.72 6.01
C LYS A 263 -26.45 85.98 6.33
N GLN A 264 -25.91 85.42 7.42
CA GLN A 264 -24.46 85.46 7.68
C GLN A 264 -24.02 84.53 8.83
N VAL A 265 -23.76 83.25 8.56
CA VAL A 265 -22.81 82.46 9.39
C VAL A 265 -22.04 81.47 8.52
N SER A 266 -20.88 81.95 8.05
CA SER A 266 -19.78 81.20 7.46
C SER A 266 -19.06 80.34 8.52
N VAL A 267 -19.70 79.27 9.01
CA VAL A 267 -19.02 78.30 9.93
C VAL A 267 -19.25 76.83 9.53
N CYS A 268 -20.18 76.52 8.61
CA CYS A 268 -20.46 75.12 8.26
C CYS A 268 -19.42 74.47 7.32
N VAL A 269 -18.61 75.26 6.60
CA VAL A 269 -17.62 74.74 5.64
C VAL A 269 -16.33 74.23 6.32
N SER A 270 -15.98 74.75 7.50
CA SER A 270 -14.75 74.34 8.19
C SER A 270 -14.85 72.97 8.87
N ILE A 271 -16.01 72.61 9.42
CA ILE A 271 -16.19 71.31 10.09
C ILE A 271 -16.27 70.16 9.06
N TYR A 272 -16.85 70.42 7.88
CA TYR A 272 -16.90 69.44 6.79
C TYR A 272 -15.50 69.15 6.23
N ARG A 273 -14.64 70.17 6.09
CA ARG A 273 -13.22 69.96 5.72
C ARG A 273 -12.45 69.22 6.81
N ILE A 274 -12.61 69.56 8.09
CA ILE A 274 -11.88 68.88 9.20
C ILE A 274 -12.29 67.41 9.34
N CYS A 275 -13.57 67.07 9.16
CA CYS A 275 -14.05 65.67 9.20
C CYS A 275 -13.52 64.85 8.01
N ILE A 276 -13.49 65.42 6.80
CA ILE A 276 -12.93 64.74 5.61
C ILE A 276 -11.41 64.56 5.76
N TYR A 277 -10.68 65.58 6.22
CA TYR A 277 -9.24 65.44 6.44
C TYR A 277 -8.91 64.44 7.55
N SER A 278 -9.70 64.36 8.63
CA SER A 278 -9.51 63.38 9.70
C SER A 278 -9.79 61.94 9.26
N THR A 279 -10.86 61.71 8.49
CA THR A 279 -11.19 60.38 7.95
C THR A 279 -10.22 59.95 6.85
N LEU A 280 -9.85 60.85 5.94
CA LEU A 280 -8.84 60.58 4.91
C LEU A 280 -7.44 60.38 5.52
N PHE A 281 -7.07 61.10 6.58
CA PHE A 281 -5.79 60.89 7.28
C PHE A 281 -5.77 59.54 8.00
N ARG A 282 -6.87 59.13 8.65
CA ARG A 282 -6.97 57.79 9.25
C ARG A 282 -6.97 56.68 8.19
N MET A 283 -7.63 56.88 7.05
CA MET A 283 -7.55 55.95 5.91
C MET A 283 -6.15 55.90 5.33
N TYR A 284 -5.46 57.04 5.18
CA TYR A 284 -4.09 57.12 4.67
C TYR A 284 -3.09 56.43 5.61
N VAL A 285 -3.24 56.61 6.93
CA VAL A 285 -2.43 55.91 7.93
C VAL A 285 -2.68 54.41 7.89
N VAL A 286 -3.94 53.95 7.82
CA VAL A 286 -4.28 52.52 7.72
C VAL A 286 -3.78 51.92 6.41
N ILE A 287 -3.93 52.61 5.28
CA ILE A 287 -3.44 52.15 3.97
C ILE A 287 -1.91 52.09 3.96
N ASN A 288 -1.20 53.06 4.56
CA ASN A 288 0.26 52.99 4.68
C ASN A 288 0.72 51.92 5.66
N TYR A 289 -0.03 51.67 6.74
CA TYR A 289 0.26 50.57 7.66
C TYR A 289 0.11 49.23 6.95
N LEU A 290 -1.00 49.03 6.23
CA LEU A 290 -1.24 47.84 5.42
C LEU A 290 -0.20 47.70 4.30
N LYS A 291 0.20 48.79 3.64
CA LYS A 291 1.23 48.78 2.60
C LYS A 291 2.61 48.43 3.18
N LYS A 292 2.93 48.89 4.40
CA LYS A 292 4.17 48.58 5.11
C LYS A 292 4.21 47.10 5.55
N ASP A 293 3.13 46.59 6.12
CA ASP A 293 2.99 45.16 6.46
C ASP A 293 3.07 44.28 5.21
N THR A 294 2.44 44.70 4.11
CA THR A 294 2.50 43.95 2.85
C THR A 294 3.91 43.96 2.24
N SER A 295 4.67 45.06 2.36
CA SER A 295 6.07 45.10 1.92
C SER A 295 7.01 44.28 2.80
N GLU A 296 6.82 44.27 4.14
CA GLU A 296 7.60 43.43 5.05
C GLU A 296 7.31 41.93 4.84
N CYS A 297 6.06 41.55 4.51
CA CYS A 297 5.71 40.18 4.13
C CYS A 297 6.32 39.74 2.78
N ILE A 298 6.45 40.65 1.82
CA ILE A 298 7.05 40.36 0.51
C ILE A 298 8.58 40.27 0.59
N GLU A 299 9.23 41.11 1.42
CA GLU A 299 10.68 41.04 1.66
C GLU A 299 11.08 39.81 2.48
N THR A 300 10.34 39.49 3.55
CA THR A 300 10.58 38.26 4.32
C THR A 300 10.38 37.01 3.46
N GLY A 301 9.35 36.96 2.60
CA GLY A 301 9.14 35.84 1.66
C GLY A 301 10.17 35.71 0.53
N LYS A 302 10.91 36.78 0.20
CA LYS A 302 12.06 36.72 -0.73
C LYS A 302 13.33 36.22 -0.04
N VAL A 303 13.59 36.66 1.20
CA VAL A 303 14.76 36.23 1.98
C VAL A 303 14.70 34.73 2.31
N THR A 304 13.52 34.18 2.62
CA THR A 304 13.38 32.73 2.87
C THR A 304 13.53 31.87 1.61
N ASN A 305 13.20 32.39 0.42
CA ASN A 305 13.36 31.66 -0.83
C ASN A 305 14.81 31.62 -1.32
N ASP A 306 15.61 32.67 -1.08
CA ASP A 306 17.04 32.66 -1.41
C ASP A 306 17.87 31.80 -0.42
N GLN A 307 17.47 31.70 0.86
CA GLN A 307 18.12 30.78 1.82
C GLN A 307 17.84 29.29 1.56
N MET A 308 16.81 28.93 0.78
CA MET A 308 16.52 27.53 0.41
C MET A 308 17.15 27.12 -0.95
N ARG A 309 17.81 28.03 -1.67
CA ARG A 309 18.40 27.77 -2.99
C ARG A 309 19.94 27.71 -2.99
N THR A 310 20.58 27.85 -1.83
CA THR A 310 21.99 27.53 -1.55
C THR A 310 22.09 26.36 -0.60
#